data_AF-A0A7J7IWX4-F1
#
_entry.id   AF-A0A7J7IWX4-F1
#
_cell.length_a   1.000
_cell.length_b   1.000
_cell.length_c   1.000
_cell.angle_alpha   90.00
_cell.angle_beta   90.00
_cell.angle_gamma   90.00
#
_symmetry.space_group_name_H-M   'P 1'
#
loop_
_entity.id
_entity.type
_entity.pdbx_description
1 polymer ?
#
loop_
_entity_poly.entity_id
_entity_poly.type
_entity_poly.pdbx_seq_one_letter_code
_entity_poly.pdbx_strand_id
1 'polypeptide(L)'
;MREAGYTTMIDPFQKKLGDWMGAVLVLPALSGEIFWSASILSALGSTLSVIIGLEMWISVIISACVALLYVVIGGLASVVYTDVIQLLCIAAGLITAIPFAMNHEAVGDVFSVPITLHQRQLGG
;
A
#
# COMPACT_ATOMS: atom_id res chain seq x y z
N MET A 1 -12.42 -23.13 -9.34
CA MET A 1 -13.24 -22.21 -8.52
C MET A 1 -14.68 -22.12 -9.01
N ARG A 2 -14.95 -21.95 -10.32
CA ARG A 2 -16.32 -21.94 -10.87
C ARG A 2 -17.09 -23.29 -10.78
N GLU A 3 -16.43 -24.43 -10.96
CA GLU A 3 -17.11 -25.76 -10.89
C GLU A 3 -17.43 -26.24 -9.47
N ALA A 4 -16.87 -25.61 -8.44
CA ALA A 4 -17.02 -26.05 -7.06
C ALA A 4 -17.81 -25.07 -6.16
N GLY A 5 -18.36 -24.00 -6.74
CA GLY A 5 -19.20 -23.01 -6.03
C GLY A 5 -18.47 -22.18 -4.98
N TYR A 6 -17.13 -22.15 -5.00
CA TYR A 6 -16.33 -21.39 -4.03
C TYR A 6 -16.49 -19.90 -4.30
N THR A 7 -17.05 -19.20 -3.31
CA THR A 7 -17.32 -17.75 -3.36
C THR A 7 -16.18 -16.99 -2.69
N THR A 8 -15.48 -17.65 -1.77
CA THR A 8 -14.37 -17.08 -1.00
C THR A 8 -13.11 -17.94 -1.11
N MET A 9 -11.94 -17.30 -1.06
CA MET A 9 -10.64 -17.99 -1.15
C MET A 9 -10.41 -18.96 0.03
N ILE A 10 -11.20 -18.84 1.10
CA ILE A 10 -11.13 -19.62 2.33
C ILE A 10 -11.96 -20.92 2.23
N ASP A 11 -12.97 -20.98 1.37
CA ASP A 11 -13.84 -22.16 1.20
C ASP A 11 -13.08 -23.48 0.91
N PRO A 12 -12.03 -23.53 0.06
CA PRO A 12 -11.25 -24.75 -0.14
C PRO A 12 -10.38 -25.12 1.07
N PHE A 13 -9.96 -24.15 1.89
CA PHE A 13 -9.23 -24.40 3.14
C PHE A 13 -10.18 -24.90 4.22
N GLN A 14 -11.38 -24.36 4.30
CA GLN A 14 -12.43 -24.76 5.22
C GLN A 14 -12.89 -26.21 4.97
N LYS A 15 -12.99 -26.63 3.70
CA LYS A 15 -13.28 -28.03 3.33
C LYS A 15 -12.13 -29.01 3.60
N LYS A 16 -10.86 -28.60 3.49
CA LYS A 16 -9.70 -29.49 3.71
C LYS A 16 -9.28 -29.61 5.18
N LEU A 17 -9.50 -28.56 5.98
CA LEU A 17 -8.98 -28.44 7.34
C LEU A 17 -10.09 -28.40 8.40
N GLY A 18 -11.36 -28.37 8.00
CA GLY A 18 -12.51 -28.29 8.90
C GLY A 18 -12.84 -26.84 9.29
N ASP A 19 -14.11 -26.62 9.67
CA ASP A 19 -14.66 -25.28 9.92
C ASP A 19 -13.90 -24.49 11.00
N TRP A 20 -13.34 -25.19 11.99
CA TRP A 20 -12.56 -24.57 13.07
C TRP A 20 -11.23 -23.98 12.58
N MET A 21 -10.51 -24.69 11.70
CA MET A 21 -9.28 -24.16 11.11
C MET A 21 -9.57 -23.00 10.15
N GLY A 22 -10.73 -22.99 9.49
CA GLY A 22 -11.18 -21.83 8.70
C GLY A 22 -11.24 -20.56 9.55
N ALA A 23 -11.87 -20.62 10.74
CA ALA A 23 -11.97 -19.48 11.64
C ALA A 23 -10.59 -19.01 12.17
N VAL A 24 -9.71 -19.95 12.52
CA VAL A 24 -8.34 -19.62 12.99
C VAL A 24 -7.50 -18.95 11.91
N LEU A 25 -7.68 -19.31 10.63
CA LEU A 25 -6.96 -18.71 9.51
C LEU A 25 -7.50 -17.32 9.13
N VAL A 26 -8.80 -17.08 9.36
CA VAL A 26 -9.46 -15.78 9.10
C VAL A 26 -8.94 -14.69 10.05
N LEU A 27 -8.70 -15.01 11.33
CA LEU A 27 -8.26 -14.02 12.32
C LEU A 27 -6.95 -13.29 11.95
N PRO A 28 -5.82 -13.98 11.65
CA PRO A 28 -4.60 -13.32 11.23
C PRO A 28 -4.77 -12.64 9.87
N ALA A 29 -5.51 -13.23 8.93
CA ALA A 29 -5.76 -12.62 7.62
C ALA A 29 -6.49 -11.27 7.76
N LEU A 30 -7.59 -11.20 8.51
CA LEU A 30 -8.31 -9.96 8.75
C LEU A 30 -7.47 -8.94 9.52
N SER A 31 -6.69 -9.39 10.50
CA SER A 31 -5.81 -8.48 11.25
C SER A 31 -4.76 -7.82 10.35
N GLY A 32 -4.21 -8.57 9.39
CA GLY A 32 -3.26 -8.06 8.41
C GLY A 32 -3.90 -7.02 7.49
N GLU A 33 -5.10 -7.30 6.97
CA GLU A 33 -5.84 -6.37 6.11
C GLU A 33 -6.23 -5.08 6.85
N ILE A 34 -6.63 -5.17 8.12
CA ILE A 34 -6.95 -3.98 8.95
C ILE A 34 -5.68 -3.16 9.20
N PHE A 35 -4.58 -3.81 9.56
CA PHE A 35 -3.31 -3.13 9.84
C PHE A 35 -2.74 -2.45 8.59
N TRP A 36 -2.82 -3.15 7.45
CA TRP A 36 -2.41 -2.61 6.15
C TRP A 36 -3.26 -1.40 5.75
N SER A 37 -4.58 -1.50 5.85
CA SER A 37 -5.51 -0.41 5.53
C SER A 37 -5.32 0.81 6.44
N ALA A 38 -5.08 0.59 7.74
CA ALA A 38 -4.80 1.66 8.70
C ALA A 38 -3.51 2.42 8.36
N SER A 39 -2.47 1.71 7.90
CA SER A 39 -1.19 2.31 7.51
C SER A 39 -1.34 3.23 6.29
N ILE A 40 -2.08 2.78 5.27
CA ILE A 40 -2.39 3.60 4.08
C ILE A 40 -3.20 4.83 4.47
N LEU A 41 -4.21 4.66 5.32
CA LEU A 41 -5.06 5.76 5.76
C LEU A 41 -4.28 6.81 6.57
N SER A 42 -3.34 6.36 7.40
CA SER A 42 -2.43 7.25 8.13
C SER A 42 -1.52 8.03 7.19
N ALA A 43 -0.99 7.41 6.13
CA ALA A 43 -0.16 8.09 5.14
C ALA A 43 -0.97 9.16 4.36
N LEU A 44 -2.22 8.85 3.99
CA LEU A 44 -3.14 9.80 3.37
C LEU A 44 -3.47 10.97 4.31
N GLY A 45 -3.80 10.68 5.57
CA GLY A 45 -4.08 11.69 6.59
C GLY A 45 -2.88 12.59 6.87
N SER A 46 -1.66 12.05 6.87
CA SER A 46 -0.41 12.82 7.00
C SER A 46 -0.23 13.77 5.82
N THR A 47 -0.47 13.31 4.59
CA THR A 47 -0.35 14.14 3.39
C THR A 47 -1.37 15.29 3.43
N LEU A 48 -2.61 14.98 3.81
CA LEU A 48 -3.68 15.96 3.94
C LEU A 48 -3.42 16.98 5.07
N SER A 49 -2.78 16.55 6.16
CA SER A 49 -2.40 17.41 7.29
C SER A 49 -1.37 18.45 6.86
N VAL A 50 -0.38 18.06 6.05
CA VAL A 50 0.62 18.98 5.50
C VAL A 50 0.00 19.99 4.53
N ILE A 51 -0.97 19.57 3.72
CA ILE A 51 -1.61 20.44 2.71
C ILE A 51 -2.54 21.47 3.36
N ILE A 52 -3.38 21.05 4.31
CA ILE A 52 -4.41 21.91 4.92
C ILE A 52 -3.88 22.61 6.19
N GLY A 53 -2.78 22.15 6.77
CA GLY A 53 -2.23 22.68 8.03
C GLY A 53 -3.03 22.27 9.27
N LEU A 54 -3.85 21.23 9.15
CA LEU A 54 -4.66 20.70 10.26
C LEU A 54 -3.89 19.69 11.09
N GLU A 55 -4.33 19.51 12.35
CA GLU A 55 -3.80 18.49 13.24
C GLU A 55 -3.96 17.08 12.66
N MET A 56 -2.92 16.25 12.78
CA MET A 56 -2.84 14.91 12.18
C MET A 56 -4.05 14.04 12.54
N TRP A 57 -4.50 14.07 13.80
CA TRP A 57 -5.65 13.28 14.26
C TRP A 57 -6.94 13.63 13.51
N ILE A 58 -7.21 14.92 13.32
CA ILE A 58 -8.40 15.41 12.61
C ILE A 58 -8.30 15.04 11.12
N SER A 59 -7.10 15.17 10.55
CA SER A 59 -6.84 14.87 9.15
C SER A 59 -7.07 13.39 8.82
N VAL A 60 -6.59 12.48 9.67
CA VAL A 60 -6.80 11.03 9.52
C VAL A 60 -8.28 10.67 9.61
N ILE A 61 -9.03 11.27 10.55
CA ILE A 61 -10.47 11.01 10.70
C ILE A 61 -11.24 11.48 9.45
N ILE A 62 -10.93 12.66 8.93
CA ILE A 62 -11.57 13.19 7.72
C ILE A 62 -11.27 12.28 6.52
N SER A 63 -10.01 11.88 6.32
CA SER A 63 -9.64 10.92 5.27
C SER A 63 -10.39 9.60 5.42
N ALA A 64 -10.53 9.09 6.64
CA ALA A 64 -11.26 7.85 6.93
C ALA A 64 -12.75 7.96 6.58
N CYS A 65 -13.38 9.07 6.96
CA CYS A 65 -14.79 9.32 6.65
C CYS A 65 -15.04 9.39 5.14
N VAL A 66 -14.21 10.13 4.39
CA VAL A 66 -14.34 10.21 2.93
C VAL A 66 -14.15 8.82 2.31
N ALA A 67 -13.14 8.07 2.78
CA ALA A 67 -12.87 6.73 2.29
C ALA A 67 -14.06 5.78 2.52
N LEU A 68 -14.62 5.80 3.73
CA LEU A 68 -15.77 4.97 4.08
C LEU A 68 -17.00 5.34 3.25
N LEU A 69 -17.26 6.64 3.07
CA LEU A 69 -18.45 7.13 2.35
C LEU A 69 -18.47 6.65 0.90
N TYR A 70 -17.35 6.76 0.17
CA TYR A 70 -17.35 6.35 -1.24
C TYR A 70 -17.45 4.83 -1.39
N VAL A 71 -16.87 4.05 -0.48
CA VAL A 71 -16.97 2.58 -0.49
C VAL A 71 -18.38 2.12 -0.17
N VAL A 72 -19.04 2.72 0.84
CA VAL A 72 -20.40 2.35 1.24
C VAL A 72 -21.42 2.71 0.16
N ILE A 73 -21.28 3.87 -0.49
CA ILE A 73 -22.22 4.31 -1.53
C ILE A 73 -22.03 3.52 -2.84
N GLY A 74 -20.79 3.19 -3.19
CA GLY A 74 -20.47 2.62 -4.49
C GLY A 74 -20.29 1.10 -4.53
N GLY A 75 -20.26 0.43 -3.37
CA GLY A 75 -20.02 -1.00 -3.27
C GLY A 75 -18.69 -1.45 -3.88
N LEU A 76 -18.57 -2.74 -4.21
CA LEU A 76 -17.36 -3.31 -4.82
C LEU A 76 -17.00 -2.67 -6.17
N ALA A 77 -18.00 -2.17 -6.91
CA ALA A 77 -17.76 -1.51 -8.19
C ALA A 77 -16.93 -0.23 -8.01
N SER A 78 -17.30 0.64 -7.07
CA SER A 78 -16.54 1.86 -6.81
C SER A 78 -15.11 1.58 -6.37
N VAL A 79 -14.89 0.53 -5.58
CA VAL A 79 -13.53 0.14 -5.16
C VAL A 79 -12.65 -0.18 -6.36
N VAL A 80 -13.16 -0.99 -7.30
CA VAL A 80 -12.42 -1.35 -8.52
C VAL A 80 -12.11 -0.12 -9.36
N TYR A 81 -13.05 0.80 -9.54
CA TYR A 81 -12.79 2.02 -10.30
C TYR A 81 -11.74 2.91 -9.64
N THR A 82 -11.80 3.08 -8.31
CA THR A 82 -10.81 3.90 -7.59
C THR A 82 -9.44 3.25 -7.55
N ASP A 83 -9.34 1.93 -7.46
CA ASP A 83 -8.06 1.20 -7.46
C ASP A 83 -7.31 1.35 -8.79
N VAL A 84 -8.04 1.25 -9.91
CA VAL A 84 -7.47 1.48 -11.26
C VAL A 84 -6.88 2.89 -11.38
N ILE A 85 -7.61 3.91 -10.93
CA ILE A 85 -7.14 5.30 -10.98
C ILE A 85 -5.94 5.48 -10.05
N GLN A 86 -5.99 4.92 -8.84
CA GLN A 86 -4.91 5.02 -7.86
C GLN A 86 -3.60 4.40 -8.36
N LEU A 87 -3.65 3.21 -8.99
CA LEU A 87 -2.48 2.57 -9.58
C LEU A 87 -1.90 3.39 -10.75
N LEU A 88 -2.74 3.99 -11.59
CA LEU A 88 -2.29 4.88 -12.67
C LEU A 88 -1.59 6.13 -12.13
N CYS A 89 -2.16 6.76 -11.10
CA CYS A 89 -1.56 7.92 -10.45
C CYS A 89 -0.22 7.59 -9.78
N ILE A 90 -0.13 6.46 -9.07
CA ILE A 90 1.14 5.99 -8.46
C ILE A 90 2.19 5.71 -9.55
N ALA A 91 1.81 5.07 -10.65
CA ALA A 91 2.72 4.80 -11.76
C ALA A 91 3.27 6.09 -12.38
N ALA A 92 2.41 7.08 -12.66
CA ALA A 92 2.82 8.37 -13.20
C ALA A 92 3.70 9.16 -12.21
N GLY A 93 3.33 9.16 -10.92
CA GLY A 93 4.11 9.77 -9.85
C GLY A 93 5.50 9.14 -9.71
N LEU A 94 5.59 7.81 -9.82
CA LEU A 94 6.87 7.11 -9.74
C LEU A 94 7.74 7.38 -10.97
N ILE A 95 7.17 7.38 -12.18
CA ILE A 95 7.90 7.70 -13.42
C ILE A 95 8.47 9.12 -13.40
N THR A 96 7.79 10.07 -12.75
CA THR A 96 8.27 11.46 -12.62
C THR A 96 9.23 11.63 -11.43
N ALA A 97 9.05 10.88 -10.35
CA ALA A 97 9.94 10.90 -9.19
C ALA A 97 11.31 10.26 -9.46
N ILE A 98 11.37 9.19 -10.27
CA ILE A 98 12.63 8.50 -10.62
C ILE A 98 13.66 9.44 -11.28
N PRO A 99 13.37 10.16 -12.37
CA PRO A 99 14.33 11.07 -12.99
C PRO A 99 14.62 12.28 -12.10
N PHE A 100 13.66 12.73 -11.29
CA PHE A 100 13.90 13.80 -10.31
C PHE A 100 14.90 13.37 -9.22
N ALA A 101 14.77 12.14 -8.71
CA ALA A 101 15.71 11.57 -7.75
C ALA A 101 17.09 11.33 -8.36
N MET A 102 17.16 10.91 -9.64
CA MET A 102 18.43 10.71 -10.35
C MET A 102 19.16 12.01 -10.69
N ASN A 103 18.45 13.14 -10.83
CA ASN A 103 19.03 14.44 -11.16
C ASN A 103 19.41 15.30 -9.93
N HIS A 104 19.20 14.80 -8.71
CA HIS A 104 19.53 15.54 -7.48
C HIS A 104 21.00 15.34 -7.10
N GLU A 105 21.75 16.42 -6.82
CA GLU A 105 23.20 16.44 -6.49
C GLU A 105 23.65 15.56 -5.30
N ALA A 106 22.71 14.95 -4.57
CA ALA A 106 22.98 14.06 -3.43
C ALA A 106 23.07 12.57 -3.83
N VAL A 107 22.69 12.21 -5.05
CA VAL A 107 22.81 10.84 -5.57
C VAL A 107 24.01 10.80 -6.51
N GLY A 108 25.18 10.49 -5.96
CA GLY A 108 26.38 10.22 -6.77
C GLY A 108 26.12 9.09 -7.76
N ASP A 109 26.73 9.20 -8.94
CA ASP A 109 26.56 8.31 -10.08
C ASP A 109 26.65 6.83 -9.68
N VAL A 110 25.53 6.09 -9.80
CA VAL A 110 25.41 4.70 -9.36
C VAL A 110 26.42 3.79 -10.08
N PHE A 111 26.88 4.19 -11.28
CA PHE A 111 27.91 3.48 -12.05
C PHE A 111 29.34 3.72 -11.58
N SER A 112 29.59 4.71 -10.72
CA SER A 112 30.94 5.03 -10.21
C SER A 112 31.31 4.31 -8.90
N VAL A 113 30.36 3.62 -8.28
CA VAL A 113 30.52 2.99 -6.94
C VAL A 113 31.40 1.72 -6.89
N PRO A 114 31.77 0.99 -7.97
CA PRO A 114 32.57 -0.24 -7.79
C PRO A 114 34.08 -0.03 -7.57
N ILE A 115 34.67 1.12 -7.89
CA ILE A 115 36.15 1.25 -7.94
C ILE A 115 36.73 2.09 -6.79
N THR A 116 35.94 2.99 -6.19
CA THR A 116 36.43 3.88 -5.12
C THR A 116 36.53 3.19 -3.75
N LEU A 117 35.74 2.14 -3.50
CA LEU A 117 35.82 1.37 -2.24
C LEU A 117 37.00 0.38 -2.21
N HIS A 118 37.50 -0.07 -3.37
CA HIS A 118 38.66 -0.97 -3.43
C HIS A 118 40.00 -0.22 -3.28
N GLN A 119 40.08 1.03 -3.74
CA GLN A 119 41.28 1.86 -3.59
C GLN A 119 41.47 2.41 -2.15
N ARG A 120 40.40 2.47 -1.33
CA ARG A 120 40.45 2.94 0.05
C ARG A 120 40.89 1.89 1.08
N GLN A 121 41.08 0.63 0.67
CA GLN A 121 41.58 -0.45 1.55
C GLN A 121 43.04 -0.85 1.29
N LEU A 122 43.69 -0.35 0.23
CA LEU A 122 45.07 -0.71 -0.12
C LEU A 122 46.05 0.48 -0.18
N GLY A 123 45.59 1.70 0.11
CA GLY A 123 46.43 2.91 0.11
C GLY A 123 46.53 3.57 1.47
N GLY A 124 47.54 3.15 2.26
CA GLY A 124 48.29 4.00 3.21
C GLY A 124 47.61 4.31 4.55
#